data_AF-U2F892-F1
#
_entry.id   AF-U2F892-F1
#
_cell.length_a   1.000
_cell.length_b   1.000
_cell.length_c   1.000
_cell.angle_alpha   90.00
_cell.angle_beta   90.00
_cell.angle_gamma   90.00
#
_symmetry.space_group_name_H-M   'P 1'
#
loop_
_entity.id
_entity.type
_entity.pdbx_description
1 polymer ?
#
loop_
_entity_poly.entity_id
_entity_poly.type
_entity_poly.pdbx_seq_one_letter_code
_entity_poly.pdbx_strand_id
1 'polypeptide(L)'
;MQGLGHCGACHTPRAPTMQERGLTDADGPDFLAGGAAIDGWVPTSLRGEPRTGLGTWNETEIVQFLKTGRTLRTAAFGGMTDVVGHSMQHMTDDDLNAIARYLKTLPPRVQGEQPHVYDAAAAKALQAGDASKPGAAVYRDNCTACHRSDGHGYTRVFPALAGNPVVQGDDPTSLIHVVLEGSALQGTRTAPSTFTMPPFGWRLSDQEVADVSNFVRTSWGNTGAPVTAAQVAKVRKSVPSTRPEPPPGARFPQASR
;
A
#
# COMPACT_ATOMS: atom_id res chain seq x y z
N MET A 1 1.04 22.32 -19.02
CA MET A 1 1.33 20.89 -18.79
C MET A 1 0.03 20.10 -18.96
N GLN A 2 -0.05 19.20 -19.94
CA GLN A 2 -1.15 18.23 -20.06
C GLN A 2 -0.86 16.91 -19.31
N GLY A 3 0.27 16.82 -18.60
CA GLY A 3 0.79 15.55 -18.05
C GLY A 3 -0.02 14.95 -16.89
N LEU A 4 -0.77 15.76 -16.12
CA LEU A 4 -1.49 15.26 -14.94
C LEU A 4 -2.77 14.49 -15.29
N GLY A 5 -3.30 14.66 -16.51
CA GLY A 5 -4.39 13.82 -17.01
C GLY A 5 -4.01 12.33 -17.05
N HIS A 6 -2.72 12.01 -17.18
CA HIS A 6 -2.24 10.64 -17.12
C HIS A 6 -2.31 10.04 -15.69
N CYS A 7 -2.14 10.86 -14.65
CA CYS A 7 -2.36 10.42 -13.27
C CYS A 7 -3.84 10.12 -13.02
N GLY A 8 -4.74 10.91 -13.63
CA GLY A 8 -6.19 10.74 -13.56
C GLY A 8 -6.67 9.38 -14.06
N ALA A 9 -6.00 8.84 -15.08
CA ALA A 9 -6.32 7.53 -15.63
C ALA A 9 -6.33 6.41 -14.58
N CYS A 10 -5.54 6.51 -13.50
CA CYS A 10 -5.60 5.56 -12.39
C CYS A 10 -6.20 6.18 -11.14
N HIS A 11 -5.82 7.42 -10.81
CA HIS A 11 -6.14 8.05 -9.54
C HIS A 11 -7.42 8.89 -9.54
N THR A 12 -8.23 8.88 -10.61
CA THR A 12 -9.58 9.46 -10.60
C THR A 12 -10.65 8.37 -10.64
N PRO A 13 -11.71 8.45 -9.81
CA PRO A 13 -12.81 7.49 -9.86
C PRO A 13 -13.55 7.57 -11.19
N ARG A 14 -14.10 6.45 -11.64
CA ARG A 14 -14.88 6.37 -12.88
C ARG A 14 -16.38 6.31 -12.62
N ALA A 15 -17.16 6.87 -13.52
CA ALA A 15 -18.60 6.70 -13.55
C ALA A 15 -18.97 5.30 -14.08
N PRO A 16 -20.23 4.84 -13.95
CA PRO A 16 -20.65 3.52 -14.46
C PRO A 16 -20.41 3.29 -15.95
N THR A 17 -20.34 4.36 -16.75
CA THR A 17 -20.01 4.33 -18.18
C THR A 17 -18.49 4.38 -18.45
N MET A 18 -17.66 4.16 -17.41
CA MET A 18 -16.20 4.02 -17.44
C MET A 18 -15.37 5.27 -17.77
N GLN A 19 -15.99 6.43 -17.97
CA GLN A 19 -15.31 7.72 -18.04
C GLN A 19 -14.86 8.21 -16.65
N GLU A 20 -13.74 8.91 -16.61
CA GLU A 20 -13.26 9.61 -15.41
C GLU A 20 -14.28 10.64 -14.93
N ARG A 21 -14.50 10.73 -13.61
CA ARG A 21 -15.44 11.69 -13.01
C ARG A 21 -14.91 13.13 -12.99
N GLY A 22 -13.63 13.33 -13.29
CA GLY A 22 -13.00 14.63 -13.48
C GLY A 22 -11.70 14.48 -14.25
N LEU A 23 -11.39 15.44 -15.12
CA LEU A 23 -10.14 15.44 -15.91
C LEU A 23 -9.14 16.47 -15.38
N THR A 24 -9.65 17.43 -14.61
CA THR A 24 -8.90 18.51 -13.99
C THR A 24 -9.48 18.81 -12.60
N ASP A 25 -8.72 19.55 -11.79
CA ASP A 25 -9.18 20.01 -10.48
C ASP A 25 -10.42 20.93 -10.57
N ALA A 26 -10.63 21.59 -11.71
CA ALA A 26 -11.80 22.42 -11.96
C ALA A 26 -13.11 21.60 -12.09
N ASP A 27 -13.01 20.30 -12.38
CA ASP A 27 -14.17 19.40 -12.54
C ASP A 27 -14.71 18.91 -11.19
N GLY A 28 -14.02 19.23 -10.08
CA GLY A 28 -14.47 18.97 -8.73
C GLY A 28 -13.59 17.99 -7.94
N PRO A 29 -14.02 17.62 -6.72
CA PRO A 29 -13.17 16.95 -5.73
C PRO A 29 -12.89 15.48 -6.05
N ASP A 30 -13.50 14.90 -7.08
CA ASP A 30 -13.23 13.52 -7.50
C ASP A 30 -11.92 13.39 -8.30
N PHE A 31 -11.44 14.46 -8.94
CA PHE A 31 -10.18 14.42 -9.69
C PHE A 31 -9.01 14.03 -8.77
N LEU A 32 -8.24 12.99 -9.13
CA LEU A 32 -7.10 12.47 -8.36
C LEU A 32 -7.43 11.96 -6.94
N ALA A 33 -8.69 11.70 -6.63
CA ALA A 33 -9.15 11.28 -5.31
C ALA A 33 -9.13 9.75 -5.06
N GLY A 34 -8.34 9.02 -5.84
CA GLY A 34 -8.25 7.56 -5.83
C GLY A 34 -8.98 6.93 -7.02
N GLY A 35 -8.94 5.60 -7.13
CA GLY A 35 -9.50 4.90 -8.29
C GLY A 35 -10.19 3.61 -7.93
N ALA A 36 -10.91 3.06 -8.91
CA ALA A 36 -11.32 1.65 -8.84
C ALA A 36 -10.09 0.75 -9.02
N ALA A 37 -10.20 -0.51 -8.62
CA ALA A 37 -9.13 -1.48 -8.81
C ALA A 37 -8.80 -1.66 -10.30
N ILE A 38 -7.52 -1.56 -10.65
CA ILE A 38 -6.95 -1.86 -11.98
C ILE A 38 -5.93 -2.98 -11.77
N ASP A 39 -6.12 -4.10 -12.48
CA ASP A 39 -5.28 -5.30 -12.32
C ASP A 39 -5.14 -5.77 -10.86
N GLY A 40 -6.22 -5.64 -10.08
CA GLY A 40 -6.24 -6.01 -8.66
C GLY A 40 -5.56 -5.01 -7.73
N TRP A 41 -5.19 -3.82 -8.20
CA TRP A 41 -4.58 -2.76 -7.42
C TRP A 41 -5.49 -1.54 -7.34
N VAL A 42 -5.81 -1.10 -6.13
CA VAL A 42 -6.59 0.10 -5.85
C VAL A 42 -5.65 1.31 -5.73
N PRO A 43 -5.76 2.31 -6.62
CA PRO A 43 -4.98 3.54 -6.53
C PRO A 43 -5.45 4.40 -5.33
N THR A 44 -4.50 4.85 -4.52
CA THR A 44 -4.79 5.73 -3.37
C THR A 44 -5.14 7.14 -3.83
N SER A 45 -5.80 7.93 -2.97
CA SER A 45 -5.96 9.36 -3.24
C SER A 45 -4.59 10.05 -3.34
N LEU A 46 -4.44 10.94 -4.31
CA LEU A 46 -3.30 11.84 -4.44
C LEU A 46 -3.60 13.25 -3.89
N ARG A 47 -4.78 13.46 -3.31
CA ARG A 47 -5.19 14.74 -2.73
C ARG A 47 -4.75 14.87 -1.27
N GLY A 48 -5.13 15.98 -0.66
CA GLY A 48 -4.75 16.37 0.69
C GLY A 48 -5.36 15.58 1.86
N GLU A 49 -5.86 14.35 1.65
CA GLU A 49 -6.40 13.53 2.76
C GLU A 49 -5.30 13.23 3.79
N PRO A 50 -5.51 13.56 5.07
CA PRO A 50 -4.46 13.46 6.09
C PRO A 50 -4.11 12.02 6.48
N ARG A 51 -5.00 11.04 6.27
CA ARG A 51 -4.77 9.64 6.62
C ARG A 51 -4.77 8.72 5.39
N THR A 52 -5.64 8.95 4.41
CA THR A 52 -5.80 8.07 3.23
C THR A 52 -5.18 8.61 1.94
N GLY A 53 -4.56 9.80 1.97
CA GLY A 53 -3.93 10.45 0.81
C GLY A 53 -2.58 11.09 1.13
N LEU A 54 -2.24 12.17 0.43
CA LEU A 54 -0.95 12.88 0.50
C LEU A 54 -0.96 14.07 1.48
N GLY A 55 -2.00 14.24 2.29
CA GLY A 55 -2.14 15.38 3.21
C GLY A 55 -0.94 15.54 4.14
N THR A 56 -0.44 14.44 4.69
CA THR A 56 0.70 14.40 5.62
C THR A 56 2.08 14.38 4.96
N TRP A 57 2.13 14.22 3.63
CA TRP A 57 3.40 14.17 2.90
C TRP A 57 3.87 15.59 2.59
N ASN A 58 5.17 15.83 2.68
CA ASN A 58 5.78 17.05 2.14
C ASN A 58 6.20 16.85 0.66
N GLU A 59 6.52 17.96 -0.02
CA GLU A 59 6.94 17.93 -1.44
C GLU A 59 8.17 17.05 -1.67
N THR A 60 9.16 17.10 -0.76
CA THR A 60 10.37 16.29 -0.87
C THR A 60 10.08 14.79 -0.82
N GLU A 61 9.15 14.35 0.03
CA GLU A 61 8.71 12.95 0.09
C GLU A 61 8.02 12.52 -1.20
N ILE A 62 7.18 13.39 -1.79
CA ILE A 62 6.52 13.11 -3.07
C ILE A 62 7.57 12.99 -4.18
N VAL A 63 8.49 13.95 -4.30
CA VAL A 63 9.58 13.90 -5.27
C VAL A 63 10.41 12.63 -5.09
N GLN A 64 10.77 12.29 -3.85
CA GLN A 64 11.54 11.09 -3.56
C GLN A 64 10.80 9.83 -4.00
N PHE A 65 9.50 9.73 -3.72
CA PHE A 65 8.67 8.60 -4.13
C PHE A 65 8.58 8.48 -5.65
N LEU A 66 8.31 9.57 -6.36
CA LEU A 66 8.24 9.57 -7.82
C LEU A 66 9.59 9.19 -8.44
N LYS A 67 10.71 9.64 -7.86
CA LYS A 67 12.05 9.37 -8.37
C LYS A 67 12.55 7.95 -8.11
N THR A 68 12.16 7.34 -6.99
CA THR A 68 12.79 6.10 -6.48
C THR A 68 11.82 4.97 -6.16
N GLY A 69 10.51 5.25 -6.18
CA GLY A 69 9.45 4.34 -5.75
C GLY A 69 9.39 4.14 -4.25
N ARG A 70 10.13 4.90 -3.44
CA ARG A 70 10.19 4.70 -1.99
C ARG A 70 10.49 5.97 -1.21
N THR A 71 9.88 6.09 -0.03
CA THR A 71 10.20 7.13 0.94
C THR A 71 10.84 6.53 2.19
N LEU A 72 10.99 7.32 3.26
CA LEU A 72 11.36 6.78 4.56
C LEU A 72 10.29 5.84 5.14
N ARG A 73 9.03 5.95 4.70
CA ARG A 73 7.88 5.28 5.34
C ARG A 73 7.04 4.42 4.40
N THR A 74 7.16 4.55 3.09
CA THR A 74 6.35 3.77 2.14
C THR A 74 7.14 3.37 0.89
N ALA A 75 6.56 2.47 0.11
CA ALA A 75 7.09 1.97 -1.15
C ALA A 75 5.95 1.85 -2.18
N ALA A 76 6.31 1.98 -3.46
CA ALA A 76 5.43 1.73 -4.58
C ALA A 76 5.11 0.23 -4.67
N PHE A 77 3.92 -0.07 -5.17
CA PHE A 77 3.41 -1.42 -5.38
C PHE A 77 2.50 -1.42 -6.62
N GLY A 78 2.21 -2.60 -7.15
CA GLY A 78 1.41 -2.76 -8.36
C GLY A 78 1.95 -1.94 -9.54
N GLY A 79 1.04 -1.41 -10.36
CA GLY A 79 1.40 -0.61 -11.54
C GLY A 79 2.23 0.65 -11.24
N MET A 80 2.22 1.17 -10.01
CA MET A 80 3.04 2.32 -9.65
C MET A 80 4.55 1.99 -9.69
N THR A 81 4.92 0.73 -9.44
CA THR A 81 6.31 0.27 -9.59
C THR A 81 6.79 0.42 -11.03
N ASP A 82 5.96 0.12 -12.01
CA ASP A 82 6.29 0.28 -13.44
C ASP A 82 6.28 1.75 -13.87
N VAL A 83 5.35 2.55 -13.35
CA VAL A 83 5.29 3.99 -13.61
C VAL A 83 6.56 4.67 -13.10
N VAL A 84 7.05 4.31 -11.92
CA VAL A 84 8.36 4.77 -11.43
C VAL A 84 9.49 4.20 -12.30
N GLY A 85 9.46 2.89 -12.52
CA GLY A 85 10.47 2.11 -13.25
C GLY A 85 10.77 2.65 -14.65
N HIS A 86 9.73 2.99 -15.39
CA HIS A 86 9.85 3.28 -16.83
C HIS A 86 9.52 4.74 -17.19
N SER A 87 9.08 5.56 -16.24
CA SER A 87 8.68 6.95 -16.51
C SER A 87 9.21 7.93 -15.47
N MET A 88 8.69 7.91 -14.23
CA MET A 88 8.94 8.99 -13.26
C MET A 88 10.42 9.16 -12.90
N GLN A 89 11.18 8.07 -12.80
CA GLN A 89 12.62 8.15 -12.49
C GLN A 89 13.47 8.81 -13.59
N HIS A 90 12.89 9.07 -14.77
CA HIS A 90 13.55 9.71 -15.91
C HIS A 90 13.21 11.19 -16.06
N MET A 91 12.28 11.70 -15.25
CA MET A 91 11.93 13.12 -15.22
C MET A 91 13.05 13.96 -14.60
N THR A 92 13.09 15.24 -14.95
CA THR A 92 13.98 16.20 -14.30
C THR A 92 13.50 16.50 -12.88
N ASP A 93 14.40 16.96 -12.02
CA ASP A 93 14.01 17.37 -10.67
C ASP A 93 13.00 18.53 -10.70
N ASP A 94 13.09 19.43 -11.68
CA ASP A 94 12.13 20.54 -11.84
C ASP A 94 10.71 20.03 -12.14
N ASP A 95 10.59 19.05 -13.04
CA ASP A 95 9.30 18.43 -13.36
C ASP A 95 8.69 17.71 -12.14
N LEU A 96 9.52 16.94 -11.42
CA LEU A 96 9.07 16.22 -10.22
C LEU A 96 8.63 17.20 -9.12
N ASN A 97 9.35 18.30 -8.92
CA ASN A 97 8.98 19.35 -7.98
C ASN A 97 7.68 20.05 -8.41
N ALA A 98 7.48 20.31 -9.71
CA ALA A 98 6.24 20.89 -10.22
C ALA A 98 5.04 19.98 -9.97
N ILE A 99 5.18 18.67 -10.19
CA ILE A 99 4.15 17.67 -9.87
C ILE A 99 3.86 17.68 -8.36
N ALA A 100 4.89 17.62 -7.51
CA ALA A 100 4.73 17.60 -6.06
C ALA A 100 3.98 18.85 -5.56
N ARG A 101 4.40 20.04 -6.00
CA ARG A 101 3.72 21.31 -5.68
C ARG A 101 2.27 21.31 -6.10
N TYR A 102 1.99 20.87 -7.32
CA TYR A 102 0.62 20.77 -7.81
C TYR A 102 -0.24 19.86 -6.93
N LEU A 103 0.23 18.63 -6.63
CA LEU A 103 -0.52 17.70 -5.78
C LEU A 103 -0.78 18.28 -4.39
N LYS A 104 0.16 19.08 -3.84
CA LYS A 104 -0.03 19.78 -2.57
C LYS A 104 -1.05 20.92 -2.62
N THR A 105 -1.46 21.39 -3.80
CA THR A 105 -2.56 22.36 -3.92
C THR A 105 -3.94 21.74 -3.79
N LEU A 106 -4.06 20.41 -3.94
CA LEU A 106 -5.34 19.71 -3.99
C LEU A 106 -5.92 19.50 -2.57
N PRO A 107 -7.07 20.11 -2.22
CA PRO A 107 -7.71 19.87 -0.94
C PRO A 107 -8.23 18.42 -0.82
N PRO A 108 -8.40 17.90 0.40
CA PRO A 108 -9.01 16.58 0.59
C PRO A 108 -10.42 16.53 0.00
N ARG A 109 -10.76 15.42 -0.66
CA ARG A 109 -12.12 15.11 -1.10
C ARG A 109 -13.03 14.85 0.09
N VAL A 110 -12.55 14.06 1.05
CA VAL A 110 -13.29 13.73 2.29
C VAL A 110 -12.91 14.74 3.36
N GLN A 111 -13.87 15.60 3.72
CA GLN A 111 -13.68 16.59 4.78
C GLN A 111 -13.80 15.94 6.17
N GLY A 112 -12.99 16.42 7.12
CA GLY A 112 -13.05 15.98 8.52
C GLY A 112 -12.32 14.66 8.83
N GLU A 113 -11.65 14.04 7.85
CA GLU A 113 -10.73 12.93 8.13
C GLU A 113 -9.65 13.39 9.11
N GLN A 114 -9.40 12.59 10.16
CA GLN A 114 -8.37 12.90 11.14
C GLN A 114 -7.03 12.29 10.71
N PRO A 115 -5.90 12.99 10.95
CA PRO A 115 -4.57 12.41 10.76
C PRO A 115 -4.39 11.14 11.59
N HIS A 116 -3.52 10.27 11.11
CA HIS A 116 -3.08 9.10 11.90
C HIS A 116 -2.40 9.56 13.19
N VAL A 117 -2.78 8.92 14.30
CA VAL A 117 -2.14 9.08 15.61
C VAL A 117 -1.61 7.71 16.03
N TYR A 118 -0.31 7.63 16.30
CA TYR A 118 0.31 6.37 16.67
C TYR A 118 -0.14 5.87 18.05
N ASP A 119 -0.50 4.59 18.14
CA ASP A 119 -0.78 3.89 19.40
C ASP A 119 0.20 2.74 19.64
N ALA A 120 0.96 2.81 20.74
CA ALA A 120 1.95 1.79 21.08
C ALA A 120 1.36 0.47 21.64
N ALA A 121 0.04 0.36 21.86
CA ALA A 121 -0.57 -0.79 22.53
C ALA A 121 -0.25 -2.13 21.85
N ALA A 122 -0.41 -2.21 20.52
CA ALA A 122 -0.09 -3.42 19.75
C ALA A 122 1.40 -3.77 19.80
N ALA A 123 2.27 -2.76 19.73
CA ALA A 123 3.72 -2.95 19.81
C ALA A 123 4.13 -3.55 21.17
N LYS A 124 3.61 -2.98 22.27
CA LYS A 124 3.86 -3.45 23.64
C LYS A 124 3.39 -4.88 23.84
N ALA A 125 2.19 -5.23 23.34
CA ALA A 125 1.66 -6.59 23.43
C ALA A 125 2.58 -7.60 22.71
N LEU A 126 2.92 -7.33 21.43
CA LEU A 126 3.81 -8.21 20.66
C LEU A 126 5.20 -8.37 21.31
N GLN A 127 5.77 -7.29 21.85
CA GLN A 127 7.06 -7.31 22.54
C GLN A 127 7.03 -8.09 23.85
N ALA A 128 5.89 -8.08 24.55
CA ALA A 128 5.65 -8.90 25.73
C ALA A 128 5.32 -10.37 25.39
N GLY A 129 5.27 -10.74 24.11
CA GLY A 129 4.91 -12.08 23.65
C GLY A 129 3.40 -12.34 23.63
N ASP A 130 2.57 -11.34 23.89
CA ASP A 130 1.12 -11.45 23.80
C ASP A 130 0.67 -11.40 22.33
N ALA A 131 0.22 -12.55 21.84
CA ALA A 131 -0.35 -12.74 20.51
C ALA A 131 -1.82 -13.20 20.58
N SER A 132 -2.54 -12.83 21.64
CA SER A 132 -3.92 -13.25 21.89
C SER A 132 -4.94 -12.63 20.93
N LYS A 133 -4.65 -11.46 20.35
CA LYS A 133 -5.53 -10.83 19.36
C LYS A 133 -5.55 -11.66 18.06
N PRO A 134 -6.73 -11.80 17.40
CA PRO A 134 -6.81 -12.44 16.09
C PRO A 134 -5.78 -11.84 15.11
N GLY A 135 -5.07 -12.70 14.39
CA GLY A 135 -4.03 -12.30 13.44
C GLY A 135 -2.67 -11.92 14.05
N ALA A 136 -2.57 -11.69 15.36
CA ALA A 136 -1.30 -11.30 16.00
C ALA A 136 -0.25 -12.41 15.94
N ALA A 137 -0.65 -13.67 16.13
CA ALA A 137 0.25 -14.82 15.99
C ALA A 137 0.78 -14.95 14.55
N VAL A 138 -0.11 -14.83 13.55
CA VAL A 138 0.27 -14.84 12.13
C VAL A 138 1.23 -13.69 11.83
N TYR A 139 0.96 -12.49 12.33
CA TYR A 139 1.83 -11.31 12.16
C TYR A 139 3.22 -11.54 12.77
N ARG A 140 3.28 -12.04 14.00
CA ARG A 140 4.53 -12.35 14.71
C ARG A 140 5.35 -13.39 13.97
N ASP A 141 4.70 -14.44 13.46
CA ASP A 141 5.41 -15.58 12.88
C ASP A 141 5.87 -15.30 11.43
N ASN A 142 5.24 -14.35 10.73
CA ASN A 142 5.47 -14.15 9.29
C ASN A 142 5.91 -12.72 8.91
N CYS A 143 5.57 -11.70 9.69
CA CYS A 143 5.65 -10.29 9.26
C CYS A 143 6.62 -9.44 10.08
N THR A 144 6.76 -9.70 11.40
CA THR A 144 7.54 -8.84 12.30
C THR A 144 9.02 -8.75 11.96
N ALA A 145 9.59 -9.74 11.28
CA ALA A 145 10.99 -9.71 10.87
C ALA A 145 11.29 -8.50 9.96
N CYS A 146 10.34 -8.13 9.10
CA CYS A 146 10.49 -7.02 8.14
C CYS A 146 9.71 -5.77 8.56
N HIS A 147 8.48 -5.92 9.06
CA HIS A 147 7.61 -4.80 9.42
C HIS A 147 7.69 -4.39 10.89
N ARG A 148 8.46 -5.13 11.70
CA ARG A 148 8.67 -4.93 13.15
C ARG A 148 7.40 -5.07 13.99
N SER A 149 7.58 -5.22 15.30
CA SER A 149 6.46 -5.24 16.25
C SER A 149 5.76 -3.89 16.38
N ASP A 150 6.47 -2.79 16.11
CA ASP A 150 5.96 -1.43 16.18
C ASP A 150 5.32 -0.94 14.87
N GLY A 151 5.33 -1.76 13.81
CA GLY A 151 4.70 -1.45 12.53
C GLY A 151 5.44 -0.40 11.69
N HIS A 152 6.61 0.06 12.12
CA HIS A 152 7.38 1.08 11.42
C HIS A 152 8.23 0.52 10.26
N GLY A 153 8.47 -0.79 10.23
CA GLY A 153 9.40 -1.40 9.29
C GLY A 153 10.81 -0.79 9.38
N TYR A 154 11.55 -0.88 8.28
CA TYR A 154 12.90 -0.32 8.20
C TYR A 154 12.92 0.74 7.11
N THR A 155 13.31 1.95 7.48
CA THR A 155 13.27 3.11 6.59
C THR A 155 13.93 2.82 5.25
N ARG A 156 13.30 3.21 4.14
CA ARG A 156 13.76 3.01 2.75
C ARG A 156 13.84 1.56 2.27
N VAL A 157 13.53 0.57 3.12
CA VAL A 157 13.64 -0.85 2.81
C VAL A 157 12.29 -1.55 2.93
N PHE A 158 11.73 -1.56 4.13
CA PHE A 158 10.45 -2.20 4.43
C PHE A 158 9.46 -1.14 4.88
N PRO A 159 8.36 -0.92 4.13
CA PRO A 159 7.45 0.18 4.40
C PRO A 159 6.79 0.04 5.78
N ALA A 160 6.48 1.18 6.38
CA ALA A 160 5.68 1.22 7.58
C ALA A 160 4.27 0.73 7.25
N LEU A 161 3.70 -0.06 8.16
CA LEU A 161 2.30 -0.46 8.17
C LEU A 161 1.47 0.49 9.05
N ALA A 162 2.08 1.04 10.10
CA ALA A 162 1.47 2.09 10.91
C ALA A 162 1.31 3.37 10.07
N GLY A 163 0.11 3.92 10.02
CA GLY A 163 -0.15 5.18 9.30
C GLY A 163 -0.08 5.08 7.77
N ASN A 164 -0.04 3.86 7.21
CA ASN A 164 0.07 3.67 5.77
C ASN A 164 -1.30 3.86 5.07
N PRO A 165 -1.43 4.78 4.10
CA PRO A 165 -2.70 5.01 3.40
C PRO A 165 -3.29 3.76 2.74
N VAL A 166 -2.47 2.84 2.24
CA VAL A 166 -2.92 1.58 1.62
C VAL A 166 -3.55 0.65 2.66
N VAL A 167 -2.98 0.63 3.86
CA VAL A 167 -3.52 -0.13 4.99
C VAL A 167 -4.80 0.53 5.51
N GLN A 168 -4.92 1.85 5.47
CA GLN A 168 -6.06 2.56 6.06
C GLN A 168 -7.19 2.86 5.08
N GLY A 169 -6.98 2.66 3.77
CA GLY A 169 -8.00 2.89 2.74
C GLY A 169 -9.22 1.98 2.90
N ASP A 170 -10.35 2.46 2.39
CA ASP A 170 -11.66 1.79 2.49
C ASP A 170 -11.69 0.44 1.78
N ASP A 171 -11.05 0.34 0.61
CA ASP A 171 -10.95 -0.90 -0.15
C ASP A 171 -9.66 -1.67 0.22
N PRO A 172 -9.75 -2.84 0.86
CA PRO A 172 -8.57 -3.62 1.27
C PRO A 172 -7.96 -4.44 0.13
N THR A 173 -8.47 -4.36 -1.10
CA THR A 173 -8.05 -5.23 -2.22
C THR A 173 -6.53 -5.20 -2.44
N SER A 174 -5.89 -4.02 -2.47
CA SER A 174 -4.43 -3.91 -2.61
C SER A 174 -3.69 -4.59 -1.46
N LEU A 175 -4.13 -4.40 -0.21
CA LEU A 175 -3.50 -5.03 0.96
C LEU A 175 -3.57 -6.56 0.85
N ILE A 176 -4.75 -7.09 0.53
CA ILE A 176 -4.96 -8.53 0.35
C ILE A 176 -4.06 -9.06 -0.77
N HIS A 177 -4.00 -8.34 -1.89
CA HIS A 177 -3.16 -8.69 -3.04
C HIS A 177 -1.68 -8.80 -2.64
N VAL A 178 -1.14 -7.77 -1.95
CA VAL A 178 0.24 -7.78 -1.45
C VAL A 178 0.50 -8.97 -0.52
N VAL A 179 -0.42 -9.31 0.38
CA VAL A 179 -0.23 -10.46 1.28
C VAL A 179 -0.21 -11.78 0.51
N LEU A 180 -1.09 -11.93 -0.48
CA LEU A 180 -1.22 -13.18 -1.24
C LEU A 180 -0.07 -13.41 -2.22
N GLU A 181 0.23 -12.42 -3.05
CA GLU A 181 1.23 -12.53 -4.14
C GLU A 181 2.62 -12.00 -3.74
N GLY A 182 2.70 -11.24 -2.65
CA GLY A 182 3.90 -10.48 -2.32
C GLY A 182 3.98 -9.19 -3.12
N SER A 183 5.14 -8.56 -3.11
CA SER A 183 5.40 -7.36 -3.89
C SER A 183 6.90 -7.20 -4.13
N ALA A 184 7.28 -6.67 -5.30
CA ALA A 184 8.67 -6.37 -5.63
C ALA A 184 8.83 -4.86 -5.89
N LEU A 185 9.60 -4.21 -5.02
CA LEU A 185 10.07 -2.85 -5.21
C LEU A 185 11.35 -2.90 -6.05
N GLN A 186 11.22 -2.53 -7.32
CA GLN A 186 12.34 -2.56 -8.27
C GLN A 186 13.40 -1.51 -7.96
N GLY A 187 14.65 -1.82 -8.31
CA GLY A 187 15.74 -0.86 -8.31
C GLY A 187 15.52 0.26 -9.34
N THR A 188 15.89 1.48 -8.97
CA THR A 188 15.89 2.66 -9.85
C THR A 188 17.31 3.22 -9.98
N ARG A 189 17.55 4.15 -10.91
CA ARG A 189 18.88 4.77 -11.14
C ARG A 189 19.51 5.35 -9.86
N THR A 190 18.70 5.89 -8.96
CA THR A 190 19.17 6.54 -7.72
C THR A 190 18.87 5.74 -6.45
N ALA A 191 18.18 4.60 -6.58
CA ALA A 191 17.97 3.62 -5.51
C ALA A 191 18.03 2.20 -6.11
N PRO A 192 19.24 1.66 -6.38
CA PRO A 192 19.41 0.46 -7.21
C PRO A 192 19.01 -0.85 -6.52
N SER A 193 18.80 -0.84 -5.20
CA SER A 193 18.44 -2.04 -4.45
C SER A 193 17.00 -2.47 -4.73
N THR A 194 16.81 -3.73 -5.12
CA THR A 194 15.50 -4.38 -5.21
C THR A 194 15.13 -5.02 -3.88
N PHE A 195 13.89 -4.85 -3.45
CA PHE A 195 13.36 -5.48 -2.23
C PHE A 195 12.06 -6.20 -2.54
N THR A 196 11.89 -7.38 -1.95
CA THR A 196 10.73 -8.24 -2.20
C THR A 196 10.05 -8.59 -0.88
N MET A 197 8.74 -8.37 -0.82
CA MET A 197 7.86 -8.98 0.16
C MET A 197 7.44 -10.37 -0.36
N PRO A 198 7.67 -11.46 0.39
CA PRO A 198 7.35 -12.80 -0.08
C PRO A 198 5.83 -13.02 -0.18
N PRO A 199 5.37 -13.89 -1.10
CA PRO A 199 3.97 -14.31 -1.16
C PRO A 199 3.62 -15.20 0.03
N PHE A 200 2.43 -14.99 0.61
CA PHE A 200 1.87 -15.85 1.65
C PHE A 200 0.63 -16.63 1.20
N GLY A 201 0.14 -16.42 -0.03
CA GLY A 201 -1.04 -17.10 -0.55
C GLY A 201 -0.92 -18.62 -0.53
N TRP A 202 0.27 -19.18 -0.77
CA TRP A 202 0.48 -20.62 -0.73
C TRP A 202 0.47 -21.24 0.67
N ARG A 203 0.62 -20.42 1.72
CA ARG A 203 0.82 -20.86 3.12
C ARG A 203 -0.35 -20.53 4.03
N LEU A 204 -0.96 -19.36 3.85
CA LEU A 204 -2.03 -18.85 4.71
C LEU A 204 -3.40 -19.07 4.07
N SER A 205 -4.33 -19.58 4.86
CA SER A 205 -5.75 -19.68 4.53
C SER A 205 -6.39 -18.30 4.35
N ASP A 206 -7.60 -18.26 3.78
CA ASP A 206 -8.35 -17.01 3.63
C ASP A 206 -8.67 -16.35 4.96
N GLN A 207 -8.94 -17.16 5.99
CA GLN A 207 -9.19 -16.67 7.33
C GLN A 207 -7.92 -16.08 7.97
N GLU A 208 -6.78 -16.77 7.86
CA GLU A 208 -5.51 -16.26 8.41
C GLU A 208 -5.07 -14.95 7.75
N VAL A 209 -5.26 -14.83 6.43
CA VAL A 209 -4.98 -13.59 5.69
C VAL A 209 -5.93 -12.48 6.10
N ALA A 210 -7.22 -12.77 6.29
CA ALA A 210 -8.18 -11.80 6.79
C ALA A 210 -7.81 -11.33 8.21
N ASP A 211 -7.48 -12.26 9.10
CA ASP A 211 -7.12 -11.98 10.48
C ASP A 211 -5.85 -11.13 10.59
N VAL A 212 -4.78 -11.48 9.86
CA VAL A 212 -3.54 -10.68 9.87
C VAL A 212 -3.74 -9.30 9.23
N SER A 213 -4.55 -9.21 8.17
CA SER A 213 -4.92 -7.94 7.56
C SER A 213 -5.68 -7.06 8.56
N ASN A 214 -6.65 -7.63 9.28
CA ASN A 214 -7.39 -6.94 10.33
C ASN A 214 -6.50 -6.49 11.49
N PHE A 215 -5.58 -7.35 11.93
CA PHE A 215 -4.61 -7.00 12.96
C PHE A 215 -3.79 -5.77 12.53
N VAL A 216 -3.25 -5.76 11.32
CA VAL A 216 -2.49 -4.63 10.77
C VAL A 216 -3.36 -3.37 10.62
N ARG A 217 -4.61 -3.51 10.17
CA ARG A 217 -5.55 -2.39 9.94
C ARG A 217 -6.12 -1.76 11.22
N THR A 218 -5.95 -2.42 12.36
CA THR A 218 -6.43 -1.96 13.68
C THR A 218 -5.31 -1.77 14.71
N SER A 219 -4.06 -2.03 14.32
CA SER A 219 -2.88 -1.83 15.16
C SER A 219 -2.24 -0.46 14.92
N TRP A 220 -1.49 0.01 15.92
CA TRP A 220 -0.69 1.23 15.82
C TRP A 220 -1.49 2.52 15.53
N GLY A 221 -2.77 2.53 15.89
CA GLY A 221 -3.68 3.65 15.60
C GLY A 221 -4.24 3.63 14.18
N ASN A 222 -4.05 2.55 13.43
CA ASN A 222 -4.75 2.33 12.18
C ASN A 222 -6.25 2.14 12.41
N THR A 223 -7.05 2.60 11.45
CA THR A 223 -8.53 2.62 11.53
C THR A 223 -9.18 2.10 10.24
N GLY A 224 -8.51 1.17 9.56
CA GLY A 224 -9.02 0.60 8.30
C GLY A 224 -10.25 -0.29 8.52
N ALA A 225 -11.19 -0.25 7.57
CA ALA A 225 -12.37 -1.12 7.56
C ALA A 225 -12.01 -2.61 7.62
N PRO A 226 -12.83 -3.48 8.24
CA PRO A 226 -12.51 -4.90 8.39
C PRO A 226 -12.43 -5.63 7.05
N VAL A 227 -11.56 -6.63 7.01
CA VAL A 227 -11.35 -7.59 5.92
C VAL A 227 -12.00 -8.91 6.28
N THR A 228 -12.76 -9.47 5.35
CA THR A 228 -13.43 -10.75 5.50
C THR A 228 -12.70 -11.85 4.71
N ALA A 229 -12.79 -13.10 5.17
CA ALA A 229 -12.26 -14.24 4.43
C ALA A 229 -12.87 -14.35 3.02
N ALA A 230 -14.13 -13.95 2.82
CA ALA A 230 -14.78 -13.93 1.50
C ALA A 230 -14.13 -12.91 0.54
N GLN A 231 -13.73 -11.73 1.03
CA GLN A 231 -12.96 -10.78 0.24
C GLN A 231 -11.60 -11.36 -0.13
N VAL A 232 -10.93 -12.04 0.81
CA VAL A 232 -9.66 -12.72 0.53
C VAL A 232 -9.82 -13.79 -0.54
N ALA A 233 -10.82 -14.68 -0.39
CA ALA A 233 -11.12 -15.73 -1.36
C ALA A 233 -11.40 -15.17 -2.76
N LYS A 234 -12.05 -14.00 -2.85
CA LYS A 234 -12.30 -13.30 -4.10
C LYS A 234 -10.99 -12.85 -4.76
N VAL A 235 -10.12 -12.15 -4.02
CA VAL A 235 -8.82 -11.68 -4.55
C VAL A 235 -7.90 -12.85 -4.87
N ARG A 236 -7.93 -13.92 -4.07
CA ARG A 236 -7.12 -15.13 -4.32
C ARG A 236 -7.37 -15.75 -5.68
N LYS A 237 -8.61 -15.70 -6.18
CA LYS A 237 -8.96 -16.22 -7.51
C LYS A 237 -8.37 -15.40 -8.65
N SER A 238 -7.97 -14.15 -8.41
CA SER A 238 -7.40 -13.26 -9.42
C SER A 238 -5.87 -13.16 -9.35
N VAL A 239 -5.21 -13.80 -8.38
CA VAL A 239 -3.75 -13.76 -8.22
C VAL A 239 -3.13 -15.14 -8.41
N PRO A 240 -1.95 -15.24 -9.06
CA PRO A 240 -1.22 -16.50 -9.14
C PRO A 240 -0.83 -17.01 -7.74
N SER A 241 -1.09 -18.30 -7.47
CA SER A 241 -0.54 -18.95 -6.27
C SER A 241 0.86 -19.46 -6.59
N THR A 242 1.87 -18.62 -6.37
CA THR A 242 3.27 -19.03 -6.50
C THR A 242 3.79 -19.53 -5.16
N ARG A 243 3.92 -20.85 -5.03
CA ARG A 243 4.65 -21.46 -3.92
C ARG A 243 6.15 -21.30 -4.21
N PRO A 244 6.94 -20.63 -3.35
CA PRO A 244 8.39 -20.58 -3.51
C PRO A 244 8.97 -21.99 -3.54
N GLU A 245 10.01 -22.20 -4.34
CA GLU A 245 10.76 -23.46 -4.30
C GLU A 245 11.53 -23.54 -2.96
N PRO A 246 11.45 -24.66 -2.22
CA PRO A 246 12.22 -24.79 -0.99
C PRO A 246 13.73 -24.81 -1.32
N PRO A 247 14.58 -24.34 -0.40
CA PRO A 247 16.02 -24.51 -0.52
C PRO A 247 16.37 -26.00 -0.73
N PRO A 248 17.47 -26.32 -1.44
CA PRO A 248 17.93 -27.69 -1.61
C PRO A 248 18.01 -28.44 -0.27
N GLY A 249 17.30 -29.56 -0.16
CA GLY A 249 17.24 -30.38 1.06
C GLY A 249 16.15 -30.01 2.08
N ALA A 250 15.42 -28.90 1.88
CA ALA A 250 14.26 -28.55 2.71
C ALA A 250 12.95 -29.05 2.08
N ARG A 251 11.97 -29.40 2.93
CA ARG A 251 10.59 -29.66 2.51
C ARG A 251 9.67 -28.73 3.28
N PHE A 252 8.85 -27.97 2.58
CA PHE A 252 7.76 -27.25 3.23
C PHE A 252 6.71 -28.25 3.75
N PRO A 253 6.04 -27.97 4.89
CA PRO A 253 4.88 -28.74 5.32
C PRO A 253 3.82 -28.82 4.21
N GLN A 254 3.09 -29.93 4.13
CA GLN A 254 1.95 -30.02 3.20
C GLN A 254 0.87 -29.03 3.63
N ALA A 255 0.31 -28.27 2.68
CA ALA A 255 -0.80 -27.37 2.97
C ALA A 255 -2.02 -28.20 3.40
N SER A 256 -2.61 -27.86 4.54
CA SER A 256 -3.93 -28.35 4.93
C SER A 256 -4.94 -27.76 3.94
N ARG A 257 -5.68 -28.62 3.24
CA ARG A 257 -6.69 -28.23 2.24
C ARG A 257 -7.84 -27.45 2.87
#